data_AF-A0A091HYA2-F1
#
_entry.id   AF-A0A091HYA2-F1
#
_cell.length_a   1.000
_cell.length_b   1.000
_cell.length_c   1.000
_cell.angle_alpha   90.00
_cell.angle_beta   90.00
_cell.angle_gamma   90.00
#
_symmetry.space_group_name_H-M   'P 1'
#
loop_
_entity.id
_entity.type
_entity.pdbx_description
1 polymer ?
#
loop_
_entity_poly.entity_id
_entity_poly.type
_entity_poly.pdbx_seq_one_letter_code
_entity_poly.pdbx_strand_id
1 'polypeptide(L)'
;MCRQAGCGQCVSEDHQGIFHSVNLIDTVYQEEKLTFFSSLKKLRVINEKLMKEISSQPNDTDMVLNNDAEIIVLEFGEIFKTLEMKKRQLLEDVENQRSKKEKEFQIWKKMKEAHKKTIENFLKDCDKLVHECDPQRFLEVACGLNTRMKTQLDLMNIASSYEKPPEYTQKKMDIKPVVNEILALKLVPVN
;
A
#
# COMPACT_ATOMS: atom_id res chain seq x y z
N MET A 1 50.34 -9.79 53.59
CA MET A 1 51.76 -10.15 53.44
C MET A 1 52.58 -8.88 53.44
N CYS A 2 53.63 -8.81 54.26
CA CYS A 2 54.58 -7.70 54.25
C CYS A 2 55.35 -7.68 52.92
N ARG A 3 55.34 -6.55 52.19
CA ARG A 3 56.03 -6.35 50.90
C ARG A 3 57.02 -5.18 50.96
N GLN A 4 57.58 -4.94 52.13
CA GLN A 4 58.47 -3.82 52.38
C GLN A 4 59.90 -4.33 52.54
N ALA A 5 60.87 -3.56 52.05
CA ALA A 5 62.26 -3.83 52.33
C ALA A 5 62.55 -3.48 53.80
N GLY A 6 63.28 -4.36 54.49
CA GLY A 6 63.71 -4.16 55.87
C GLY A 6 65.20 -4.43 56.02
N CYS A 7 65.86 -3.75 56.95
CA CYS A 7 67.23 -4.09 57.32
C CYS A 7 67.25 -5.36 58.21
N GLY A 8 68.44 -5.93 58.43
CA GLY A 8 68.57 -7.15 59.23
C GLY A 8 67.97 -7.06 60.64
N GLN A 9 67.97 -5.87 61.25
CA GLN A 9 67.37 -5.64 62.56
C GLN A 9 65.83 -5.64 62.51
N CYS A 10 65.22 -4.96 61.54
CA CYS A 10 63.76 -4.99 61.39
C CYS A 10 63.25 -6.40 61.06
N VAL A 11 64.02 -7.16 60.29
CA VAL A 11 63.70 -8.57 60.01
C VAL A 11 63.73 -9.41 61.29
N SER A 12 64.71 -9.18 62.16
CA SER A 12 64.86 -9.93 63.40
C SER A 12 63.92 -9.47 64.52
N GLU A 13 63.41 -8.24 64.52
CA GLU A 13 62.54 -7.74 65.60
C GLU A 13 61.05 -7.77 65.22
N ASP A 14 60.72 -7.30 64.01
CA ASP A 14 59.32 -7.03 63.61
C ASP A 14 58.73 -8.08 62.66
N HIS A 15 59.58 -8.92 62.06
CA HIS A 15 59.19 -9.88 61.03
C HIS A 15 59.58 -11.33 61.35
N GLN A 16 59.61 -11.71 62.63
CA GLN A 16 59.79 -13.11 63.04
C GLN A 16 58.54 -13.98 62.77
N GLY A 17 58.76 -15.29 62.61
CA GLY A 17 57.71 -16.32 62.59
C GLY A 17 57.35 -16.89 61.21
N ILE A 18 56.58 -17.99 61.21
CA ILE A 18 56.25 -18.81 60.01
C ILE A 18 55.46 -18.03 58.94
N PHE A 19 54.90 -16.87 59.29
CA PHE A 19 54.07 -16.04 58.41
C PHE A 19 54.85 -14.98 57.62
N HIS A 20 56.15 -14.83 57.87
CA HIS A 20 57.02 -13.91 57.15
C HIS A 20 58.12 -14.67 56.39
N SER A 21 58.07 -14.59 55.05
CA SER A 21 59.12 -15.12 54.19
C SER A 21 60.16 -14.01 53.95
N VAL A 22 61.39 -14.22 54.42
CA VAL A 22 62.50 -13.29 54.24
C VAL A 22 63.30 -13.72 53.02
N ASN A 23 63.44 -12.83 52.04
CA ASN A 23 64.22 -13.06 50.84
C ASN A 23 65.23 -11.92 50.65
N LEU A 24 66.32 -12.19 49.94
CA LEU A 24 67.27 -11.15 49.55
C LEU A 24 66.59 -10.18 48.56
N ILE A 25 66.81 -8.88 48.77
CA ILE A 25 66.20 -7.83 47.95
C ILE A 25 66.52 -8.03 46.48
N ASP A 26 67.77 -8.40 46.14
CA ASP A 26 68.17 -8.63 44.76
C ASP A 26 67.41 -9.78 44.09
N THR A 27 67.15 -10.87 44.83
CA THR A 27 66.39 -12.02 44.32
C THR A 27 64.95 -11.62 44.01
N VAL A 28 64.26 -10.98 44.96
CA VAL A 28 62.89 -10.51 44.79
C VAL A 28 62.80 -9.46 43.69
N TYR A 29 63.78 -8.56 43.59
CA TYR A 29 63.85 -7.55 42.54
C TYR A 29 63.90 -8.19 41.14
N GLN A 30 64.74 -9.21 40.92
CA GLN A 30 64.81 -9.87 39.62
C GLN A 30 63.51 -10.63 39.28
N GLU A 31 62.91 -11.32 40.25
CA GLU A 31 61.64 -12.05 40.07
C GLU A 31 60.46 -11.10 39.74
N GLU A 32 60.30 -10.03 40.51
CA GLU A 32 59.26 -9.03 40.29
C GLU A 32 59.47 -8.27 38.99
N LYS A 33 60.73 -7.97 38.62
CA LYS A 33 61.06 -7.33 37.34
C LYS A 33 60.66 -8.19 36.15
N LEU A 34 60.94 -9.49 36.18
CA LEU A 34 60.50 -10.43 35.14
C LEU A 34 58.97 -10.51 35.05
N THR A 35 58.30 -10.60 36.19
CA THR A 35 56.84 -10.64 36.29
C THR A 35 56.19 -9.36 35.76
N PHE A 36 56.77 -8.20 36.08
CA PHE A 36 56.35 -6.91 35.58
C PHE A 36 56.46 -6.82 34.06
N PHE A 37 57.61 -7.16 33.46
CA PHE A 37 57.78 -7.10 32.01
C PHE A 37 56.88 -8.08 31.26
N SER A 38 56.65 -9.27 31.82
CA SER A 38 55.69 -10.24 31.28
C SER A 38 54.26 -9.68 31.26
N SER A 39 53.83 -9.07 32.38
CA SER A 39 52.51 -8.46 32.51
C SER A 39 52.35 -7.23 31.59
N LEU A 40 53.37 -6.39 31.49
CA LEU A 40 53.40 -5.24 30.58
C LEU A 40 53.28 -5.66 29.12
N LYS A 41 53.96 -6.74 28.72
CA LYS A 41 53.83 -7.30 27.35
C LYS A 41 52.40 -7.73 27.05
N LYS A 42 51.72 -8.42 27.98
CA LYS A 42 50.32 -8.81 27.83
C LYS A 42 49.39 -7.60 27.71
N LEU A 43 49.59 -6.60 28.56
CA LEU A 43 48.81 -5.35 28.50
C LEU A 43 48.96 -4.63 27.16
N ARG A 44 50.18 -4.57 26.60
CA ARG A 44 50.41 -3.97 25.28
C ARG A 44 49.69 -4.72 24.16
N VAL A 45 49.73 -6.04 24.16
CA VAL A 45 49.00 -6.87 23.18
C VAL A 45 47.49 -6.63 23.26
N ILE A 46 46.94 -6.58 24.49
CA ILE A 46 45.52 -6.28 24.70
C ILE A 46 45.19 -4.87 24.20
N ASN A 47 46.03 -3.87 24.52
CA ASN A 47 45.84 -2.49 24.08
C ASN A 47 45.90 -2.36 22.55
N GLU A 48 46.84 -3.02 21.89
CA GLU A 48 46.90 -3.06 20.42
C GLU A 48 45.66 -3.70 19.80
N LYS A 49 45.13 -4.77 20.42
CA LYS A 49 43.90 -5.43 19.98
C LYS A 49 42.70 -4.49 20.12
N LEU A 50 42.54 -3.86 21.29
CA LEU A 50 41.48 -2.90 21.56
C LEU A 50 41.54 -1.69 20.63
N MET A 51 42.73 -1.14 20.39
CA MET A 51 42.91 -0.03 19.44
C MET A 51 42.48 -0.42 18.03
N LYS A 52 42.77 -1.65 17.58
CA LYS A 52 42.28 -2.16 16.30
C LYS A 52 40.76 -2.28 16.28
N GLU A 53 40.16 -2.92 17.30
CA GLU A 53 38.71 -3.11 17.45
C GLU A 53 37.94 -1.78 17.55
N ILE A 54 38.51 -0.74 18.17
CA ILE A 54 37.89 0.59 18.26
C ILE A 54 38.09 1.38 16.95
N SER A 55 39.19 1.13 16.22
CA SER A 55 39.47 1.80 14.94
C SER A 55 38.69 1.26 13.75
N SER A 56 38.16 0.03 13.83
CA SER A 56 37.24 -0.50 12.81
C SER A 56 35.95 0.32 12.84
N GLN A 57 35.80 1.22 11.87
CA GLN A 57 34.61 2.04 11.70
C GLN A 57 33.35 1.18 11.49
N PRO A 58 32.17 1.69 11.87
CA PRO A 58 30.87 1.06 11.60
C PRO A 58 30.45 1.19 10.12
N ASN A 59 31.40 1.30 9.19
CA ASN A 59 31.11 1.47 7.77
C ASN A 59 30.20 0.35 7.25
N ASP A 60 30.30 -0.87 7.81
CA ASP A 60 29.39 -1.97 7.47
C ASP A 60 27.96 -1.73 7.97
N THR A 61 27.74 -1.15 9.15
CA THR A 61 26.40 -0.92 9.71
C THR A 61 25.66 0.22 9.02
N ASP A 62 26.36 1.33 8.71
CA ASP A 62 25.80 2.44 7.95
C ASP A 62 25.51 2.04 6.50
N MET A 63 26.34 1.17 5.90
CA MET A 63 26.09 0.67 4.54
C MET A 63 24.90 -0.31 4.49
N VAL A 64 24.70 -1.13 5.53
CA VAL A 64 23.55 -2.03 5.66
C VAL A 64 22.24 -1.26 5.88
N LEU A 65 22.22 -0.25 6.77
CA LEU A 65 21.01 0.56 7.00
C LEU A 65 20.65 1.44 5.80
N ASN A 66 21.65 1.95 5.06
CA ASN A 66 21.40 2.65 3.80
C ASN A 66 20.81 1.72 2.73
N ASN A 67 21.22 0.45 2.70
CA ASN A 67 20.65 -0.56 1.81
C ASN A 67 19.17 -0.84 2.15
N ASP A 68 18.83 -1.00 3.43
CA ASP A 68 17.43 -1.18 3.87
C ASP A 68 16.55 0.02 3.49
N ALA A 69 17.06 1.25 3.65
CA ALA A 69 16.35 2.46 3.26
C ALA A 69 16.10 2.53 1.74
N GLU A 70 17.10 2.16 0.92
CA GLU A 70 16.97 2.08 -0.54
C GLU A 70 15.94 1.02 -0.96
N ILE A 71 15.95 -0.15 -0.31
CA ILE A 71 14.96 -1.22 -0.56
C ILE A 71 13.55 -0.72 -0.26
N ILE A 72 13.32 -0.07 0.90
CA ILE A 72 12.00 0.49 1.25
C ILE A 72 11.54 1.49 0.18
N VAL A 73 12.42 2.41 -0.23
CA VAL A 73 12.10 3.43 -1.24
C VAL A 73 11.74 2.78 -2.57
N LEU A 74 12.48 1.75 -2.99
CA LEU A 74 12.24 1.05 -4.25
C LEU A 74 10.90 0.30 -4.22
N GLU A 75 10.67 -0.54 -3.22
CA GLU A 75 9.46 -1.36 -3.07
C GLU A 75 8.19 -0.49 -2.96
N PHE A 76 8.22 0.55 -2.12
CA PHE A 76 7.08 1.49 -2.03
C PHE A 76 6.90 2.30 -3.31
N GLY A 77 7.99 2.59 -4.04
CA GLY A 77 7.94 3.22 -5.35
C GLY A 77 7.20 2.36 -6.38
N GLU A 78 7.45 1.04 -6.39
CA GLU A 78 6.75 0.09 -7.27
C GLU A 78 5.28 -0.09 -6.89
N ILE A 79 4.98 -0.21 -5.59
CA ILE A 79 3.60 -0.25 -5.07
C ILE A 79 2.84 1.01 -5.50
N PHE A 80 3.45 2.19 -5.34
CA PHE A 80 2.83 3.46 -5.72
C PHE A 80 2.53 3.54 -7.22
N LYS A 81 3.49 3.15 -8.08
CA LYS A 81 3.30 3.10 -9.54
C LYS A 81 2.12 2.20 -9.90
N THR A 82 2.04 1.02 -9.28
CA THR A 82 0.96 0.05 -9.52
C THR A 82 -0.40 0.60 -9.08
N LEU A 83 -0.47 1.22 -7.90
CA LEU A 83 -1.68 1.87 -7.40
C LEU A 83 -2.16 2.99 -8.32
N GLU A 84 -1.27 3.86 -8.80
CA GLU A 84 -1.65 4.95 -9.72
C GLU A 84 -2.09 4.43 -11.10
N MET A 85 -1.50 3.35 -11.60
CA MET A 85 -2.02 2.67 -12.81
C MET A 85 -3.43 2.12 -12.58
N LYS A 86 -3.66 1.43 -11.45
CA LYS A 86 -4.96 0.85 -11.13
C LYS A 86 -6.04 1.92 -10.94
N LYS A 87 -5.70 3.02 -10.28
CA LYS A 87 -6.57 4.20 -10.13
C LYS A 87 -6.98 4.78 -11.47
N ARG A 88 -6.03 4.97 -12.40
CA ARG A 88 -6.32 5.44 -13.76
C ARG A 88 -7.27 4.51 -14.50
N GLN A 89 -7.02 3.20 -14.47
CA GLN A 89 -7.91 2.21 -15.08
C GLN A 89 -9.34 2.29 -14.53
N LEU A 90 -9.49 2.37 -13.20
CA LEU A 90 -10.81 2.44 -12.56
C LEU A 90 -11.55 3.73 -12.95
N LEU A 91 -10.86 4.85 -13.07
CA LEU A 91 -11.45 6.12 -13.51
C LEU A 91 -11.88 6.05 -14.99
N GLU A 92 -11.05 5.46 -15.85
CA GLU A 92 -11.37 5.25 -17.26
C GLU A 92 -12.58 4.33 -17.43
N ASP A 93 -12.66 3.25 -16.66
CA ASP A 93 -13.81 2.34 -16.66
C ASP A 93 -15.11 3.06 -16.26
N VAL A 94 -15.05 3.97 -15.27
CA VAL A 94 -16.21 4.78 -14.85
C VAL A 94 -16.64 5.73 -15.97
N GLU A 95 -15.70 6.41 -16.62
CA GLU A 95 -16.02 7.34 -17.71
C GLU A 95 -16.55 6.60 -18.95
N ASN A 96 -16.01 5.43 -19.27
CA ASN A 96 -16.52 4.56 -20.33
C ASN A 96 -17.94 4.09 -20.05
N GLN A 97 -18.24 3.69 -18.80
CA GLN A 97 -19.59 3.33 -18.39
C GLN A 97 -20.55 4.50 -18.48
N ARG A 98 -20.13 5.69 -18.04
CA ARG A 98 -20.91 6.93 -18.16
C ARG A 98 -21.22 7.25 -19.62
N SER A 99 -20.22 7.23 -20.49
CA SER A 99 -20.38 7.50 -21.93
C SER A 99 -21.33 6.50 -22.60
N LYS A 100 -21.22 5.21 -22.27
CA LYS A 100 -22.12 4.17 -22.77
C LYS A 100 -23.56 4.41 -22.31
N LYS A 101 -23.75 4.68 -21.01
CA LYS A 101 -25.08 4.94 -20.42
C LYS A 101 -25.73 6.20 -20.98
N GLU A 102 -24.94 7.25 -21.21
CA GLU A 102 -25.43 8.46 -21.86
C GLU A 102 -25.93 8.15 -23.28
N LYS A 103 -25.18 7.38 -24.07
CA LYS A 103 -25.63 6.96 -25.41
C LYS A 103 -26.91 6.12 -25.36
N GLU A 104 -26.99 5.16 -24.44
CA GLU A 104 -28.19 4.35 -24.20
C GLU A 104 -29.39 5.25 -23.86
N PHE A 105 -29.21 6.24 -22.97
CA PHE A 105 -30.24 7.19 -22.60
C PHE A 105 -30.68 8.07 -23.77
N GLN A 106 -29.75 8.56 -24.60
CA GLN A 106 -30.07 9.36 -25.78
C GLN A 106 -30.87 8.56 -26.81
N ILE A 107 -30.55 7.29 -27.03
CA ILE A 107 -31.31 6.39 -27.91
C ILE A 107 -32.73 6.18 -27.35
N TRP A 108 -32.82 5.85 -26.06
CA TRP A 108 -34.10 5.68 -25.38
C TRP A 108 -34.97 6.95 -25.47
N LYS A 109 -34.38 8.12 -25.22
CA LYS A 109 -35.04 9.42 -25.33
C LYS A 109 -35.57 9.68 -26.74
N LYS A 110 -34.74 9.47 -27.77
CA LYS A 110 -35.17 9.63 -29.18
C LYS A 110 -36.33 8.69 -29.54
N MET A 111 -36.29 7.44 -29.07
CA MET A 111 -37.38 6.48 -29.27
C MET A 111 -38.68 6.98 -28.63
N LYS A 112 -38.62 7.44 -27.37
CA LYS A 112 -39.77 8.00 -26.65
C LYS A 112 -40.32 9.27 -27.31
N GLU A 113 -39.45 10.17 -27.78
CA GLU A 113 -39.83 11.36 -28.53
C GLU A 113 -40.55 11.02 -29.84
N ALA A 114 -40.06 10.00 -30.56
CA ALA A 114 -40.71 9.52 -31.78
C ALA A 114 -42.11 8.95 -31.49
N HIS A 115 -42.25 8.11 -30.45
CA HIS A 115 -43.56 7.60 -30.03
C HIS A 115 -44.52 8.72 -29.65
N LYS A 116 -44.06 9.71 -28.87
CA LYS A 116 -44.85 10.89 -28.51
C LYS A 116 -45.35 11.62 -29.75
N LYS A 117 -44.47 11.91 -30.72
CA LYS A 117 -44.84 12.61 -31.95
C LYS A 117 -45.86 11.83 -32.79
N THR A 118 -45.71 10.51 -32.88
CA THR A 118 -46.67 9.63 -33.57
C THR A 118 -48.04 9.69 -32.90
N ILE A 119 -48.09 9.61 -31.56
CA ILE A 119 -49.35 9.73 -30.80
C ILE A 119 -49.98 11.12 -31.01
N GLU A 120 -49.22 12.20 -30.90
CA GLU A 120 -49.71 13.57 -31.12
C GLU A 120 -50.31 13.74 -32.54
N ASN A 121 -49.71 13.12 -33.56
CA ASN A 121 -50.26 13.15 -34.91
C ASN A 121 -51.58 12.38 -35.01
N PHE A 122 -51.65 11.18 -34.41
CA PHE A 122 -52.91 10.43 -34.39
C PHE A 122 -54.02 11.16 -33.64
N LEU A 123 -53.71 11.81 -32.51
CA LEU A 123 -54.67 12.61 -31.76
C LEU A 123 -55.22 13.75 -32.62
N LYS A 124 -54.36 14.48 -33.35
CA LYS A 124 -54.80 15.53 -34.28
C LYS A 124 -55.70 15.00 -35.39
N ASP A 125 -55.43 13.80 -35.91
CA ASP A 125 -56.27 13.19 -36.94
C ASP A 125 -57.61 12.70 -36.35
N CYS A 126 -57.61 12.22 -35.10
CA CYS A 126 -58.85 11.90 -34.37
C CYS A 126 -59.69 13.15 -34.14
N ASP A 127 -59.11 14.27 -33.71
CA ASP A 127 -59.83 15.52 -33.47
C ASP A 127 -60.58 16.02 -34.72
N LYS A 128 -59.97 15.88 -35.91
CA LYS A 128 -60.64 16.21 -37.18
C LYS A 128 -61.84 15.31 -37.46
N LEU A 129 -61.75 14.03 -37.09
CA LEU A 129 -62.77 13.02 -37.33
C LEU A 129 -63.95 13.14 -36.35
N VAL A 130 -63.70 13.57 -35.11
CA VAL A 130 -64.73 13.75 -34.06
C VAL A 130 -65.82 14.74 -34.49
N HIS A 131 -65.52 15.66 -35.40
CA HIS A 131 -66.45 16.65 -35.91
C HIS A 131 -67.13 16.28 -37.25
N GLU A 132 -66.87 15.09 -37.80
CA GLU A 132 -67.52 14.63 -39.03
C GLU A 132 -68.93 14.10 -38.74
N CYS A 133 -69.93 14.71 -39.39
CA CYS A 133 -71.35 14.40 -39.19
C CYS A 133 -71.92 13.48 -40.27
N ASP A 134 -71.21 13.28 -41.39
CA ASP A 134 -71.60 12.32 -42.43
C ASP A 134 -71.14 10.89 -42.06
N PRO A 135 -72.06 9.94 -41.80
CA PRO A 135 -71.70 8.60 -41.38
C PRO A 135 -70.84 7.83 -42.38
N GLN A 136 -71.04 8.07 -43.68
CA GLN A 136 -70.28 7.37 -44.72
C GLN A 136 -68.82 7.86 -44.76
N ARG A 137 -68.60 9.17 -44.83
CA ARG A 137 -67.26 9.77 -44.73
C ARG A 137 -66.55 9.45 -43.42
N PHE A 138 -67.28 9.43 -42.30
CA PHE A 138 -66.72 9.03 -41.02
C PHE A 138 -66.16 7.60 -41.10
N LEU A 139 -66.95 6.64 -41.57
CA LEU A 139 -66.53 5.23 -41.63
C LEU A 139 -65.35 5.00 -42.59
N GLU A 140 -65.33 5.70 -43.73
CA GLU A 140 -64.24 5.63 -44.70
C GLU A 140 -62.89 6.06 -44.08
N VAL A 141 -62.88 7.14 -43.29
CA VAL A 141 -61.66 7.66 -42.65
C VAL A 141 -61.33 6.89 -41.36
N ALA A 142 -62.33 6.58 -40.54
CA ALA A 142 -62.18 5.93 -39.23
C ALA A 142 -61.55 4.53 -39.33
N CYS A 143 -61.98 3.72 -40.31
CA CYS A 143 -61.48 2.35 -40.46
C CYS A 143 -59.97 2.32 -40.79
N GLY A 144 -59.53 3.20 -41.70
CA GLY A 144 -58.12 3.34 -42.04
C GLY A 144 -57.28 3.91 -40.90
N LEU A 145 -57.82 4.87 -40.15
CA LEU A 145 -57.17 5.43 -38.97
C LEU A 145 -57.01 4.40 -37.85
N ASN A 146 -58.08 3.66 -37.50
CA ASN A 146 -58.07 2.60 -36.50
C ASN A 146 -57.04 1.52 -36.80
N THR A 147 -56.95 1.08 -38.06
CA THR A 147 -55.96 0.08 -38.48
C THR A 147 -54.54 0.57 -38.24
N ARG A 148 -54.22 1.81 -38.64
CA ARG A 148 -52.89 2.39 -38.42
C ARG A 148 -52.57 2.60 -36.94
N MET A 149 -53.54 3.07 -36.16
CA MET A 149 -53.39 3.26 -34.71
C MET A 149 -53.13 1.92 -34.01
N LYS A 150 -53.90 0.88 -34.32
CA LYS A 150 -53.72 -0.45 -33.75
C LYS A 150 -52.32 -1.00 -34.03
N THR A 151 -51.85 -0.94 -35.27
CA THR A 151 -50.50 -1.37 -35.63
C THR A 151 -49.43 -0.60 -34.86
N GLN A 152 -49.57 0.71 -34.71
CA GLN A 152 -48.59 1.52 -33.98
C GLN A 152 -48.63 1.27 -32.47
N LEU A 153 -49.80 1.06 -31.88
CA LEU A 153 -49.95 0.65 -30.49
C LEU A 153 -49.32 -0.71 -30.22
N ASP A 154 -49.52 -1.68 -31.11
CA ASP A 154 -48.91 -3.00 -31.00
C ASP A 154 -47.37 -2.91 -31.05
N LEU A 155 -46.82 -2.12 -31.99
CA LEU A 155 -45.37 -1.88 -32.08
C LEU A 155 -44.82 -1.18 -30.82
N MET A 156 -45.53 -0.18 -30.29
CA MET A 156 -45.13 0.52 -29.06
C MET A 156 -45.18 -0.39 -27.84
N ASN A 157 -46.20 -1.24 -27.73
CA ASN A 157 -46.33 -2.20 -26.63
C ASN A 157 -45.20 -3.24 -26.65
N ILE A 158 -44.82 -3.73 -27.83
CA ILE A 158 -43.67 -4.64 -28.00
C ILE A 158 -42.35 -3.92 -27.64
N ALA A 159 -42.18 -2.65 -28.04
CA ALA A 159 -41.03 -1.86 -27.65
C ALA A 159 -41.03 -1.56 -26.14
N SER A 160 -42.21 -1.45 -25.53
CA SER A 160 -42.38 -1.05 -24.13
C SER A 160 -41.97 -2.10 -23.11
N SER A 161 -42.00 -3.39 -23.47
CA SER A 161 -41.46 -4.46 -22.61
C SER A 161 -39.97 -4.35 -22.29
N TYR A 162 -39.24 -3.43 -22.95
CA TYR A 162 -37.83 -3.12 -22.69
C TYR A 162 -37.61 -1.82 -21.88
N GLU A 163 -38.68 -1.18 -21.37
CA GLU A 163 -38.69 0.19 -20.81
C GLU A 163 -38.42 0.29 -19.31
N LYS A 164 -37.20 0.00 -18.88
CA LYS A 164 -36.69 0.74 -17.72
C LYS A 164 -35.73 1.81 -18.20
N PRO A 165 -35.80 3.05 -17.68
CA PRO A 165 -34.72 4.00 -17.92
C PRO A 165 -33.40 3.34 -17.48
N PRO A 166 -32.28 3.61 -18.16
CA PRO A 166 -31.00 3.05 -17.78
C PRO A 166 -30.69 3.36 -16.30
N GLU A 167 -30.69 2.33 -15.45
CA GLU A 167 -30.44 2.50 -14.02
C GLU A 167 -28.94 2.72 -13.75
N TYR A 168 -28.63 3.61 -12.80
CA TYR A 168 -27.29 3.81 -12.29
C TYR A 168 -27.14 3.14 -10.93
N THR A 169 -26.43 2.02 -10.89
CA THR A 169 -26.02 1.39 -9.62
C THR A 169 -24.71 2.00 -9.13
N GLN A 170 -24.73 2.58 -7.93
CA GLN A 170 -23.52 3.06 -7.27
C GLN A 170 -22.63 1.88 -6.89
N LYS A 171 -21.34 1.97 -7.23
CA LYS A 171 -20.32 1.01 -6.81
C LYS A 171 -19.60 1.50 -5.56
N LYS A 172 -19.20 0.58 -4.69
CA LYS A 172 -18.34 0.84 -3.54
C LYS A 172 -16.98 0.19 -3.76
N MET A 173 -15.93 0.89 -3.36
CA MET A 173 -14.57 0.35 -3.35
C MET A 173 -14.30 -0.29 -1.99
N ASP A 174 -13.81 -1.53 -1.99
CA ASP A 174 -13.27 -2.16 -0.78
C ASP A 174 -11.74 -2.07 -0.81
N ILE A 175 -11.17 -1.41 0.20
CA ILE A 175 -9.73 -1.18 0.33
C ILE A 175 -9.09 -2.02 1.44
N LYS A 176 -9.90 -2.70 2.26
CA LYS A 176 -9.39 -3.45 3.43
C LYS A 176 -8.30 -4.47 3.06
N PRO A 177 -8.44 -5.27 1.99
CA PRO A 177 -7.40 -6.24 1.62
C PRO A 177 -6.06 -5.57 1.36
N VAL A 178 -6.04 -4.49 0.58
CA VAL A 178 -4.82 -3.76 0.22
C VAL A 178 -4.15 -3.15 1.46
N VAL A 179 -4.94 -2.55 2.35
CA VAL A 179 -4.40 -2.00 3.61
C VAL A 179 -3.79 -3.11 4.47
N ASN A 180 -4.44 -4.27 4.57
CA ASN A 180 -3.92 -5.40 5.33
C ASN A 180 -2.61 -5.94 4.75
N GLU A 181 -2.49 -6.01 3.42
CA GLU A 181 -1.26 -6.41 2.72
C GLU A 181 -0.12 -5.43 3.01
N ILE A 182 -0.37 -4.12 2.94
CA ILE A 182 0.63 -3.09 3.27
C ILE A 182 1.08 -3.19 4.72
N LEU A 183 0.14 -3.40 5.66
CA LEU A 183 0.45 -3.57 7.08
C LEU A 183 1.25 -4.85 7.38
N ALA A 184 1.21 -5.84 6.49
CA ALA A 184 1.94 -7.09 6.64
C ALA A 184 3.40 -7.02 6.15
N LEU A 185 3.81 -5.93 5.48
CA LEU A 185 5.16 -5.75 4.96
C LEU A 185 6.19 -5.70 6.10
N LYS A 186 7.26 -6.48 5.97
CA LYS A 186 8.36 -6.58 6.95
C LYS A 186 9.69 -6.75 6.22
N LEU A 187 10.74 -6.11 6.74
CA LEU A 187 12.11 -6.43 6.36
C LEU A 187 12.52 -7.75 7.02
N VAL A 188 13.15 -8.63 6.26
CA VAL A 188 13.69 -9.91 6.74
C VAL A 188 15.17 -9.99 6.40
N PRO A 189 16.03 -10.50 7.30
CA PRO A 189 17.45 -10.63 7.02
C PRO A 189 17.68 -11.67 5.91
N VAL A 190 18.58 -11.35 4.99
CA VAL A 190 19.04 -12.27 3.94
C VAL A 190 20.27 -13.02 4.48
N ASN A 191 20.17 -14.35 4.56
CA ASN A 191 21.28 -15.23 4.98
C ASN A 191 22.36 -15.36 3.92
#